data_AF-A0A5B8LI16-F1
#
_entry.id   AF-A0A5B8LI16-F1
#
_cell.length_a   1.000
_cell.length_b   1.000
_cell.length_c   1.000
_cell.angle_alpha   90.00
_cell.angle_beta   90.00
_cell.angle_gamma   90.00
#
_symmetry.space_group_name_H-M   'P 1'
#
loop_
_entity.id
_entity.type
_entity.pdbx_description
1 polymer ?
#
loop_
_entity_poly.entity_id
_entity_poly.type
_entity_poly.pdbx_seq_one_letter_code
_entity_poly.pdbx_strand_id
1 'polypeptide(L)'
;MAQDGNVVPKVEPRTEEDFRNTWLQALSRLCKDHTDAKVALWLGIGIDHLRKNVKSGISLPTADKIWNLLAYDASAHDELDKAFGVKNVPENALCSTDPLTRDMIALANETAQDEDPASPGGIVTTDHELLKKDEARLRRVHRTLTSWLNRIEQLRAPRLREVA
;
A
#
# COMPACT_ATOMS: atom_id res chain seq x y z
N MET A 1 27.82 16.11 11.45
CA MET A 1 27.12 15.13 12.31
C MET A 1 25.71 15.64 12.48
N ALA A 2 24.77 15.12 11.70
CA ALA A 2 23.36 15.51 11.83
C ALA A 2 22.76 14.70 12.99
N GLN A 3 22.14 15.40 13.95
CA GLN A 3 21.35 14.77 14.99
C GLN A 3 20.07 14.21 14.35
N ASP A 4 19.99 12.89 14.27
CA ASP A 4 18.73 12.20 14.04
C ASP A 4 17.81 12.46 15.23
N GLY A 5 16.86 13.37 15.04
CA GLY A 5 15.79 13.60 16.00
C GLY A 5 14.99 12.32 16.14
N ASN A 6 15.18 11.61 17.24
CA ASN A 6 14.44 10.41 17.61
C ASN A 6 13.01 10.84 18.03
N VAL A 7 12.22 11.32 17.07
CA VAL A 7 10.81 11.68 17.28
C VAL A 7 10.04 10.37 17.34
N VAL A 8 9.96 9.80 18.54
CA VAL A 8 9.02 8.71 18.81
C VAL A 8 7.62 9.27 18.51
N PRO A 9 6.88 8.73 17.54
CA PRO A 9 5.53 9.19 17.27
C PRO A 9 4.72 9.08 18.55
N LYS A 10 3.94 10.12 18.88
CA LYS A 10 2.97 10.04 19.99
C LYS A 10 1.95 8.96 19.64
N VAL A 11 2.17 7.75 20.14
CA VAL A 11 1.19 6.68 20.06
C VAL A 11 0.13 6.99 21.10
N GLU A 12 -1.01 7.51 20.67
CA GLU A 12 -2.19 7.60 21.53
C GLU A 12 -2.81 6.19 21.62
N PRO A 13 -2.78 5.55 22.80
CA PRO A 13 -3.39 4.24 22.95
C PRO A 13 -4.89 4.36 22.73
N ARG A 14 -5.41 3.62 21.75
CA ARG A 14 -6.85 3.48 21.51
C ARG A 14 -7.47 2.59 22.57
N THR A 15 -8.74 2.83 22.88
CA THR A 15 -9.49 1.97 23.80
C THR A 15 -9.96 0.70 23.10
N GLU A 16 -10.31 -0.34 23.86
CA GLU A 16 -10.95 -1.54 23.30
C GLU A 16 -12.29 -1.21 22.63
N GLU A 17 -13.01 -0.22 23.16
CA GLU A 17 -14.28 0.23 22.60
C GLU A 17 -14.10 0.86 21.22
N ASP A 18 -13.07 1.70 21.03
CA ASP A 18 -12.71 2.26 19.73
C ASP A 18 -12.41 1.14 18.72
N PHE A 19 -11.58 0.17 19.13
CA PHE A 19 -11.24 -0.98 18.29
C PHE A 19 -12.50 -1.75 17.87
N ARG A 20 -13.38 -2.04 18.81
CA ARG A 20 -14.63 -2.79 18.57
C ARG A 20 -15.53 -2.04 17.59
N ASN A 21 -15.68 -0.73 17.75
CA ASN A 21 -16.50 0.09 16.87
C ASN A 21 -15.96 0.11 15.43
N THR A 22 -14.66 0.31 15.26
CA THR A 22 -14.03 0.29 13.94
C THR A 22 -14.08 -1.10 13.30
N TRP A 23 -13.89 -2.16 14.09
CA TRP A 23 -14.06 -3.53 13.63
C TRP A 23 -15.47 -3.81 13.11
N LEU A 24 -16.51 -3.37 13.82
CA LEU A 24 -17.89 -3.56 13.36
C LEU A 24 -18.18 -2.83 12.03
N GLN A 25 -17.53 -1.69 11.79
CA GLN A 25 -17.62 -1.00 10.50
C GLN A 25 -16.98 -1.82 9.38
N ALA A 26 -15.75 -2.31 9.59
CA ALA A 26 -15.06 -3.19 8.64
C ALA A 26 -15.89 -4.45 8.36
N LEU A 27 -16.42 -5.08 9.40
CA LEU A 27 -17.25 -6.27 9.28
C LEU A 27 -18.54 -6.00 8.49
N SER A 28 -19.18 -4.85 8.71
CA SER A 28 -20.39 -4.46 7.98
C SER A 28 -20.11 -4.33 6.48
N ARG A 29 -19.00 -3.68 6.11
CA ARG A 29 -18.55 -3.58 4.72
C ARG A 29 -18.25 -4.97 4.13
N LEU A 30 -17.45 -5.79 4.81
CA LEU A 30 -17.13 -7.14 4.35
C LEU A 30 -18.39 -7.99 4.13
N CYS A 31 -19.36 -7.92 5.05
CA CYS A 31 -20.63 -8.62 4.90
C CYS A 31 -21.44 -8.11 3.70
N LYS A 32 -21.37 -6.81 3.41
CA LYS A 32 -22.04 -6.21 2.24
C LYS A 32 -21.39 -6.66 0.93
N ASP A 33 -20.07 -6.72 0.88
CA ASP A 33 -19.32 -7.02 -0.35
C ASP A 33 -19.27 -8.54 -0.64
N HIS A 34 -19.22 -9.38 0.40
CA HIS A 34 -18.98 -10.83 0.27
C HIS A 34 -20.09 -11.72 0.79
N THR A 35 -21.15 -11.16 1.37
CA THR A 35 -22.24 -11.86 2.11
C THR A 35 -21.85 -12.40 3.49
N ASP A 36 -22.81 -12.42 4.42
CA ASP A 36 -22.64 -12.96 5.77
C ASP A 36 -22.12 -14.41 5.79
N ALA A 37 -22.59 -15.26 4.87
CA ALA A 37 -22.22 -16.67 4.85
C ALA A 37 -20.72 -16.87 4.54
N LYS A 38 -20.21 -16.10 3.59
CA LYS A 38 -18.81 -16.16 3.16
C LYS A 38 -17.88 -15.60 4.24
N VAL A 39 -18.26 -14.48 4.85
CA VAL A 39 -17.49 -13.89 5.95
C VAL A 39 -17.48 -14.79 7.18
N ALA A 40 -18.60 -15.45 7.52
CA ALA A 40 -18.64 -16.43 8.61
C ALA A 40 -17.69 -17.61 8.37
N LEU A 41 -17.64 -18.11 7.12
CA LEU A 41 -16.73 -19.17 6.71
C LEU A 41 -15.26 -18.73 6.86
N TRP A 42 -14.90 -17.54 6.39
CA TRP A 42 -13.53 -17.00 6.49
C TRP A 42 -13.07 -16.83 7.94
N LEU A 43 -13.98 -16.44 8.83
CA LEU A 43 -13.74 -16.35 10.28
C LEU A 43 -13.72 -17.72 10.99
N GLY A 44 -14.10 -18.81 10.31
CA GLY A 44 -14.24 -20.13 10.91
C GLY A 44 -15.27 -20.14 12.05
N ILE A 45 -16.43 -19.50 11.84
CA ILE A 45 -17.54 -19.46 12.79
C ILE A 45 -18.86 -19.82 12.11
N GLY A 46 -19.86 -20.23 12.91
CA GLY A 46 -21.21 -20.44 12.41
C GLY A 46 -21.87 -19.14 11.97
N ILE A 47 -22.66 -19.18 10.89
CA ILE A 47 -23.38 -18.01 10.35
C ILE A 47 -24.33 -17.38 11.38
N ASP A 48 -24.97 -18.19 12.22
CA ASP A 48 -25.84 -17.70 13.29
C ASP A 48 -25.04 -16.98 14.38
N HIS A 49 -23.83 -17.45 14.68
CA HIS A 49 -22.94 -16.80 15.64
C HIS A 49 -22.46 -15.44 15.12
N LEU A 50 -22.12 -15.35 13.82
CA LEU A 50 -21.81 -14.09 13.16
C LEU A 50 -22.98 -13.10 13.30
N ARG A 51 -24.19 -13.52 12.93
CA ARG A 51 -25.37 -12.64 12.90
C ARG A 51 -25.83 -12.19 14.29
N LYS A 52 -25.89 -13.11 15.25
CA LYS A 52 -26.48 -12.86 16.57
C LYS A 52 -25.51 -12.27 17.58
N ASN A 53 -24.22 -12.59 17.49
CA ASN A 53 -23.24 -12.21 18.51
C ASN A 53 -22.16 -11.26 17.98
N VAL A 54 -21.61 -11.54 16.79
CA VAL A 54 -20.48 -10.74 16.28
C VAL A 54 -20.98 -9.41 15.71
N LYS A 55 -21.97 -9.43 14.80
CA LYS A 55 -22.54 -8.21 14.19
C LYS A 55 -23.28 -7.32 15.18
N SER A 56 -23.76 -7.89 16.29
CA SER A 56 -24.39 -7.15 17.40
C SER A 56 -23.37 -6.59 18.40
N GLY A 57 -22.07 -6.86 18.22
CA GLY A 57 -21.00 -6.38 19.10
C GLY A 57 -20.89 -7.12 20.43
N ILE A 58 -21.70 -8.16 20.68
CA ILE A 58 -21.68 -8.96 21.91
C ILE A 58 -20.36 -9.72 22.04
N SER A 59 -19.89 -10.32 20.95
CA SER A 59 -18.65 -11.11 20.93
C SER A 59 -17.69 -10.62 19.86
N LEU A 60 -16.41 -10.53 20.21
CA LEU A 60 -15.35 -10.25 19.27
C LEU A 60 -14.66 -11.58 18.89
N PRO A 61 -14.40 -11.85 17.59
CA PRO A 61 -13.56 -12.97 17.21
C PRO A 61 -12.14 -12.81 17.78
N THR A 62 -11.44 -13.92 17.96
CA THR A 62 -10.04 -13.90 18.38
C THR A 62 -9.17 -13.24 17.31
N ALA A 63 -8.04 -12.67 17.73
CA ALA A 63 -7.18 -11.89 16.85
C ALA A 63 -6.72 -12.69 15.61
N ASP A 64 -6.39 -13.96 15.76
CA ASP A 64 -6.03 -14.86 14.65
C ASP A 64 -7.14 -14.94 13.59
N LYS A 65 -8.41 -15.03 14.00
CA LYS A 65 -9.55 -15.06 13.08
C LYS A 65 -9.73 -13.76 12.33
N ILE A 66 -9.52 -12.63 13.02
CA ILE A 66 -9.58 -11.30 12.40
C ILE A 66 -8.46 -11.17 11.35
N TRP A 67 -7.23 -11.57 11.67
CA TRP A 67 -6.09 -11.52 10.76
C TRP A 67 -6.22 -12.46 9.56
N ASN A 68 -6.82 -13.63 9.73
CA ASN A 68 -7.07 -14.58 8.63
C ASN A 68 -7.94 -13.99 7.51
N LEU A 69 -8.72 -12.95 7.76
CA LEU A 69 -9.51 -12.28 6.73
C LEU A 69 -8.66 -11.67 5.62
N LEU A 70 -7.43 -11.22 5.92
CA LEU A 70 -6.52 -10.64 4.92
C LEU A 70 -6.10 -11.64 3.84
N ALA A 71 -6.15 -12.95 4.13
CA ALA A 71 -5.89 -13.99 3.14
C ALA A 71 -6.99 -14.08 2.07
N TYR A 72 -8.19 -13.57 2.36
CA TYR A 72 -9.35 -13.64 1.47
C TYR A 72 -9.73 -12.27 0.89
N ASP A 73 -9.50 -11.20 1.65
CA ASP A 73 -9.71 -9.82 1.23
C ASP A 73 -8.59 -8.93 1.79
N ALA A 74 -7.72 -8.46 0.91
CA ALA A 74 -6.59 -7.60 1.29
C ALA A 74 -7.02 -6.26 1.92
N SER A 75 -8.28 -5.84 1.69
CA SER A 75 -8.86 -4.63 2.27
C SER A 75 -9.55 -4.88 3.61
N ALA A 76 -9.57 -6.12 4.13
CA ALA A 76 -10.41 -6.49 5.28
C ALA A 76 -10.17 -5.63 6.54
N HIS A 77 -9.00 -5.01 6.67
CA HIS A 77 -8.62 -4.20 7.82
C HIS A 77 -8.56 -2.70 7.52
N ASP A 78 -8.94 -2.23 6.33
CA ASP A 78 -8.76 -0.83 5.91
C ASP A 78 -9.27 0.20 6.95
N GLU A 79 -10.45 -0.04 7.55
CA GLU A 79 -10.99 0.83 8.60
C GLU A 79 -10.16 0.79 9.88
N LEU A 80 -9.72 -0.40 10.30
CA LEU A 80 -8.86 -0.60 11.47
C LEU A 80 -7.52 0.09 11.27
N ASP A 81 -6.87 -0.21 10.14
CA ASP A 81 -5.57 0.34 9.78
C ASP A 81 -5.61 1.87 9.76
N LYS A 82 -6.65 2.43 9.13
CA LYS A 82 -6.87 3.88 9.11
C LYS A 82 -7.03 4.47 10.51
N ALA A 83 -7.69 3.78 11.44
CA ALA A 83 -7.85 4.25 12.82
C ALA A 83 -6.53 4.30 13.60
N PHE A 84 -5.58 3.43 13.25
CA PHE A 84 -4.21 3.40 13.78
C PHE A 84 -3.21 4.20 12.93
N GLY A 85 -3.65 4.85 11.84
CA GLY A 85 -2.79 5.62 10.95
C GLY A 85 -1.82 4.77 10.13
N VAL A 86 -2.13 3.48 9.93
CA VAL A 86 -1.34 2.53 9.15
C VAL A 86 -2.11 2.13 7.89
N LYS A 87 -1.45 1.38 7.00
CA LYS A 87 -2.06 0.78 5.82
C LYS A 87 -1.46 -0.60 5.61
N ASN A 88 -2.28 -1.66 5.64
CA ASN A 88 -1.82 -2.97 5.25
C ASN A 88 -1.65 -3.06 3.73
N VAL A 89 -0.53 -3.61 3.32
CA VAL A 89 -0.17 -3.81 1.92
C VAL A 89 0.49 -5.19 1.84
N PRO A 90 0.05 -6.09 0.93
CA PRO A 90 0.71 -7.38 0.74
C PRO A 90 2.21 -7.18 0.44
N GLU A 91 3.06 -8.08 0.93
CA GLU A 91 4.52 -7.98 0.77
C GLU A 91 4.95 -7.87 -0.71
N ASN A 92 4.21 -8.53 -1.61
CA ASN A 92 4.43 -8.51 -3.05
C ASN A 92 3.55 -7.50 -3.80
N ALA A 93 2.85 -6.62 -3.10
CA ALA A 93 2.01 -5.63 -3.77
C ALA A 93 2.88 -4.61 -4.50
N LEU A 94 2.90 -4.73 -5.82
CA LEU A 94 3.40 -3.67 -6.69
C LEU A 94 2.48 -2.47 -6.52
N CYS A 95 3.05 -1.31 -6.18
CA CYS A 95 2.31 -0.05 -6.04
C CYS A 95 1.82 0.41 -7.42
N SER A 96 0.73 -0.21 -7.90
CA SER A 96 0.17 -0.02 -9.25
C SER A 96 -0.66 1.25 -9.39
N THR A 97 -0.95 1.91 -8.26
CA THR A 97 -1.72 3.15 -8.21
C THR A 97 -0.89 4.40 -8.47
N ASP A 98 0.44 4.33 -8.33
CA ASP A 98 1.30 5.45 -8.70
C ASP A 98 1.75 5.29 -10.16
N PRO A 99 1.34 6.18 -11.08
CA PRO A 99 1.75 6.14 -12.49
C PRO A 99 3.27 6.09 -12.66
N LEU A 100 4.04 6.69 -11.74
CA LEU A 100 5.50 6.64 -11.77
C LEU A 100 6.04 5.24 -11.48
N THR A 101 5.49 4.58 -10.45
CA THR A 101 5.95 3.25 -10.05
C THR A 101 5.66 2.23 -11.15
N ARG A 102 4.47 2.31 -11.76
CA ARG A 102 4.11 1.49 -12.92
C ARG A 102 5.03 1.75 -14.11
N ASP A 103 5.26 3.01 -14.45
CA ASP A 103 6.11 3.38 -15.58
C ASP A 103 7.58 2.96 -15.35
N MET A 104 8.08 3.02 -14.11
CA MET A 104 9.42 2.53 -13.75
C MET A 104 9.54 1.01 -13.82
N ILE A 105 8.55 0.26 -13.31
CA ILE A 105 8.55 -1.22 -13.38
C ILE A 105 8.51 -1.69 -14.83
N ALA A 106 7.68 -1.06 -15.66
CA ALA A 106 7.58 -1.41 -17.07
C ALA A 106 8.90 -1.18 -17.81
N LEU A 107 9.54 -0.02 -17.61
CA LEU A 107 10.87 0.28 -18.19
C LEU A 107 11.92 -0.73 -17.72
N ALA A 108 11.99 -1.04 -16.42
CA ALA A 108 12.96 -1.98 -15.89
C ALA A 108 12.79 -3.40 -16.44
N ASN A 109 11.55 -3.87 -16.57
CA ASN A 109 11.26 -5.19 -17.14
C ASN A 109 11.56 -5.26 -18.64
N GLU A 110 11.21 -4.22 -19.40
CA GLU A 110 11.48 -4.15 -20.84
C GLU A 110 13.00 -4.12 -21.09
N THR A 111 13.76 -3.33 -20.33
CA THR A 111 15.23 -3.32 -20.40
C THR A 111 15.83 -4.67 -20.02
N ALA A 112 15.39 -5.28 -18.92
CA ALA A 112 15.90 -6.59 -18.49
C ALA A 112 15.61 -7.71 -19.50
N GLN A 113 14.46 -7.67 -20.18
CA GLN A 113 14.12 -8.63 -21.24
C GLN A 113 14.89 -8.39 -22.53
N ASP A 114 15.12 -7.13 -22.90
CA ASP A 114 15.85 -6.78 -24.12
C ASP A 114 17.38 -6.98 -23.93
N GLU A 115 17.90 -6.96 -22.70
CA GLU A 115 19.32 -7.22 -22.35
C GLU A 115 19.64 -8.70 -22.02
N ASP A 116 18.64 -9.56 -21.82
CA ASP A 116 18.86 -10.98 -21.49
C ASP A 116 19.30 -11.77 -22.74
N PRO A 117 20.51 -12.38 -22.74
CA PRO A 117 21.02 -13.17 -23.88
C PRO A 117 20.14 -14.36 -24.27
N ALA A 118 19.27 -14.84 -23.37
CA ALA A 118 18.34 -15.94 -23.60
C ALA A 118 16.94 -15.50 -24.07
N SER A 119 16.70 -14.18 -24.14
CA SER A 119 15.42 -13.61 -24.57
C SER A 119 15.27 -13.62 -26.10
N PRO A 120 14.05 -13.81 -26.65
CA PRO A 120 13.79 -13.73 -28.09
C PRO A 120 14.08 -12.32 -28.63
N GLY A 121 15.31 -12.07 -29.08
CA GLY A 121 15.77 -10.77 -29.59
C GLY A 121 16.93 -10.13 -28.82
N GLY A 122 17.37 -10.72 -27.71
CA GLY A 122 18.32 -10.14 -26.72
C GLY A 122 19.77 -9.89 -27.18
N ILE A 123 20.06 -9.98 -28.49
CA ILE A 123 21.39 -9.67 -29.06
C ILE A 123 21.27 -8.72 -30.27
N VAL A 124 20.05 -8.39 -30.73
CA VAL A 124 19.83 -7.62 -31.98
C VAL A 124 19.28 -6.21 -31.72
N THR A 125 18.69 -5.95 -30.55
CA THR A 125 18.20 -4.60 -30.22
C THR A 125 19.38 -3.70 -29.91
N THR A 126 19.65 -2.73 -30.78
CA THR A 126 20.69 -1.73 -30.50
C THR A 126 20.25 -0.83 -29.34
N ASP A 127 21.19 -0.31 -28.54
CA ASP A 127 20.90 0.68 -27.47
C ASP A 127 19.99 1.82 -27.96
N HIS A 128 20.13 2.17 -29.23
CA HIS A 128 19.32 3.16 -29.91
C HIS A 128 17.83 2.77 -30.06
N GLU A 129 17.55 1.51 -30.34
CA GLU A 129 16.19 0.97 -30.45
C GLU A 129 15.56 0.81 -29.07
N LEU A 130 16.35 0.37 -28.09
CA LEU A 130 15.92 0.17 -26.70
C LEU A 130 15.50 1.51 -26.04
N LEU A 131 16.29 2.57 -26.27
CA LEU A 131 16.01 3.91 -25.71
C LEU A 131 14.93 4.70 -26.47
N LYS A 132 14.69 4.39 -27.76
CA LYS A 132 13.67 5.07 -28.58
C LYS A 132 12.29 4.43 -28.49
N LYS A 133 12.19 3.13 -28.19
CA LYS A 133 10.94 2.36 -28.12
C LYS A 133 9.93 2.96 -27.13
N ASP A 134 10.42 3.51 -26.02
CA ASP A 134 9.56 4.12 -25.00
C ASP A 134 10.06 5.47 -24.45
N GLU A 135 10.56 6.31 -25.37
CA GLU A 135 11.09 7.66 -25.05
C GLU A 135 10.08 8.50 -24.26
N ALA A 136 8.78 8.39 -24.57
CA ALA A 136 7.74 9.14 -23.88
C ALA A 136 7.60 8.75 -22.40
N ARG A 137 7.71 7.46 -22.09
CA ARG A 137 7.68 6.95 -20.70
C ARG A 137 8.97 7.33 -19.96
N LEU A 138 10.14 7.20 -20.60
CA LEU A 138 11.43 7.68 -20.06
C LEU A 138 11.38 9.17 -19.71
N ARG A 139 10.86 10.01 -20.60
CA ARG A 139 10.70 11.45 -20.36
C ARG A 139 9.69 11.78 -19.25
N ARG A 140 8.68 10.94 -19.02
CA ARG A 140 7.75 11.11 -17.88
C ARG A 140 8.46 10.80 -16.56
N VAL A 141 9.13 9.65 -16.46
CA VAL A 141 9.90 9.26 -15.27
C VAL A 141 10.96 10.31 -14.94
N HIS A 142 11.73 10.74 -15.94
CA HIS A 142 12.74 11.79 -15.78
C HIS A 142 12.14 13.08 -15.20
N ARG A 143 11.06 13.61 -15.77
CA ARG A 143 10.43 14.86 -15.29
C ARG A 143 9.99 14.75 -13.83
N THR A 144 9.39 13.64 -13.45
CA THR A 144 8.91 13.44 -12.08
C THR A 144 10.08 13.37 -11.09
N LEU A 145 11.13 12.61 -11.41
CA LEU A 145 12.33 12.52 -10.57
C LEU A 145 13.07 13.86 -10.46
N THR A 146 13.22 14.60 -11.56
CA THR A 146 13.79 15.96 -11.53
C THR A 146 12.97 16.90 -10.65
N SER A 147 11.64 16.83 -10.71
CA SER A 147 10.78 17.65 -9.83
C SER A 147 11.02 17.37 -8.35
N TRP A 148 11.26 16.11 -7.98
CA TRP A 148 11.57 15.73 -6.60
C TRP A 148 12.96 16.20 -6.17
N LEU A 149 13.97 16.02 -7.03
CA LEU A 149 15.33 16.51 -6.77
C LEU A 149 15.35 18.03 -6.56
N ASN A 150 14.68 18.78 -7.43
CA ASN A 150 14.53 20.23 -7.28
C ASN A 150 13.83 20.60 -5.96
N ARG A 151 12.84 19.80 -5.54
CA ARG A 151 12.14 20.03 -4.27
C ARG A 151 13.06 19.77 -3.07
N ILE A 152 13.88 18.73 -3.12
CA ILE A 152 14.89 18.43 -2.10
C ILE A 152 15.90 19.58 -2.02
N GLU A 153 16.36 20.10 -3.15
CA GLU A 153 17.28 21.24 -3.21
C GLU A 153 16.65 22.50 -2.61
N GLN A 154 15.37 22.80 -2.92
CA GLN A 154 14.64 23.91 -2.31
C GLN A 154 14.50 23.76 -0.79
N LEU A 155 14.25 22.54 -0.29
CA LEU A 155 14.15 22.28 1.14
C LEU A 155 15.50 22.41 1.85
N ARG A 156 16.59 22.09 1.15
CA ARG A 156 17.96 22.21 1.65
C ARG A 156 18.56 23.60 1.47
N ALA A 157 17.94 24.45 0.64
CA ALA A 157 18.39 25.81 0.44
C ALA A 157 18.33 26.58 1.78
N PRO A 158 19.42 27.25 2.19
CA PRO A 158 19.43 28.02 3.41
C PRO A 158 18.37 29.11 3.33
N ARG A 159 17.43 29.13 4.30
CA ARG A 159 16.51 30.26 4.44
C ARG A 159 17.34 31.49 4.79
N LEU A 160 17.47 32.42 3.85
CA LEU A 160 17.95 33.76 4.15
C LEU A 160 17.03 34.31 5.25
N ARG A 161 17.54 34.39 6.48
CA ARG A 161 16.87 35.14 7.55
C ARG A 161 16.84 36.59 7.07
N GLU A 162 15.64 37.13 6.88
CA GLU A 162 15.47 38.57 6.75
C GLU A 162 16.11 39.21 7.98
N VAL A 163 17.13 40.02 7.73
CA VAL A 163 17.81 40.81 8.76
C VAL A 163 16.81 41.90 9.15
N ALA A 164 16.23 41.75 10.35
CA ALA A 164 15.44 42.78 11.01
C ALA A 164 16.33 43.94 11.47
#